data_AF-A0A2P8AWF6-F1
#
_entry.id   AF-A0A2P8AWF6-F1
#
_cell.length_a   1.000
_cell.length_b   1.000
_cell.length_c   1.000
_cell.angle_alpha   90.00
_cell.angle_beta   90.00
_cell.angle_gamma   90.00
#
_symmetry.space_group_name_H-M   'P 1'
#
loop_
_entity.id
_entity.type
_entity.pdbx_description
1 polymer ?
#
loop_
_entity_poly.entity_id
_entity_poly.type
_entity_poly.pdbx_seq_one_letter_code
_entity_poly.pdbx_strand_id
1 'polypeptide(L)'
;MIINLRRLLAMLAAFVAVSVVGMPAAVAAGPLPLNDLGTGTYLGFQGGLYPAGRNTMPGTHHTTGINRALRVRPMDTAGNPSANGKYVLLSIGMSNTTQEFCSGEGGGQCAPYSFIGQAAADPQVNHDKLVIVDGAEGGQTAGTWDSPTDANYNRVRDTRLAPLGLTERQVQIAWVKVANAGPSVSLPASNADAHQLVTQQGNILRALKKRYPNLQQVFFSSRIYAGYATTNLNPEPYAYETGLGVKWVIQAQITQMSGGGTDPRAGNLDYNGTVAWAAWGPYLWANGLQPRSDGLIWERSDFNSDGTHPAASGRQKVGSMLLRFFKTSPHTACWFTVSGSCA
;
A
#
# COMPACT_ATOMS: atom_id res chain seq x y z
N MET A 1 91.27 34.80 -8.81
CA MET A 1 91.84 33.46 -8.63
C MET A 1 90.72 32.51 -8.23
N ILE A 2 90.37 31.56 -9.11
CA ILE A 2 89.83 30.21 -8.82
C ILE A 2 88.43 30.18 -8.14
N ILE A 3 87.32 30.05 -8.88
CA ILE A 3 86.70 28.85 -9.51
C ILE A 3 85.68 28.12 -8.59
N ASN A 4 84.52 27.84 -9.21
CA ASN A 4 83.59 26.70 -9.09
C ASN A 4 82.32 26.75 -8.22
N LEU A 5 81.21 26.80 -8.97
CA LEU A 5 80.15 25.77 -9.08
C LEU A 5 79.68 25.09 -7.78
N ARG A 6 78.38 25.26 -7.47
CA ARG A 6 77.44 24.13 -7.50
C ARG A 6 75.98 24.58 -7.47
N ARG A 7 75.23 23.94 -8.37
CA ARG A 7 73.78 23.87 -8.57
C ARG A 7 72.97 23.74 -7.27
N LEU A 8 71.78 24.34 -7.23
CA LEU A 8 70.50 23.63 -7.22
C LEU A 8 69.34 24.66 -7.30
N LEU A 9 68.54 24.62 -8.36
CA LEU A 9 67.20 25.20 -8.36
C LEU A 9 66.28 24.26 -7.57
N ALA A 10 65.79 24.68 -6.42
CA ALA A 10 64.68 24.01 -5.76
C ALA A 10 63.37 24.71 -6.20
N MET A 11 62.64 24.11 -7.14
CA MET A 11 61.24 24.48 -7.37
C MET A 11 60.41 23.97 -6.19
N LEU A 12 59.92 24.89 -5.37
CA LEU A 12 58.94 24.60 -4.34
C LEU A 12 57.57 24.42 -5.01
N ALA A 13 57.16 23.18 -5.27
CA ALA A 13 55.79 22.88 -5.65
C ALA A 13 54.92 22.92 -4.38
N ALA A 14 54.16 23.99 -4.20
CA ALA A 14 53.16 24.07 -3.14
C ALA A 14 51.97 23.15 -3.50
N PHE A 15 51.94 21.96 -2.91
CA PHE A 15 50.73 21.13 -2.90
C PHE A 15 49.71 21.77 -1.97
N VAL A 16 48.72 22.45 -2.55
CA VAL A 16 47.48 22.76 -1.83
C VAL A 16 46.76 21.44 -1.62
N ALA A 17 46.90 20.86 -0.43
CA ALA A 17 46.02 19.80 0.03
C ALA A 17 44.62 20.39 0.19
N VAL A 18 43.79 20.25 -0.84
CA VAL A 18 42.35 20.38 -0.67
C VAL A 18 41.96 19.24 0.26
N SER A 19 41.72 19.56 1.52
CA SER A 19 40.97 18.69 2.41
C SER A 19 39.58 18.55 1.80
N VAL A 20 39.39 17.47 1.05
CA VAL A 20 38.06 16.94 0.78
C VAL A 20 37.52 16.60 2.15
N VAL A 21 36.73 17.51 2.72
CA VAL A 21 35.86 17.21 3.86
C VAL A 21 35.13 15.94 3.45
N GLY A 22 35.40 14.86 4.17
CA GLY A 22 34.93 13.53 3.81
C GLY A 22 33.47 13.61 3.38
N MET A 23 33.18 13.08 2.20
CA MET A 23 31.80 12.79 1.84
C MET A 23 31.16 12.13 3.07
N PRO A 24 29.96 12.58 3.51
CA PRO A 24 29.30 11.93 4.63
C PRO A 24 29.37 10.43 4.36
N ALA A 25 29.88 9.67 5.35
CA ALA A 25 29.99 8.22 5.25
C ALA A 25 28.75 7.70 4.54
N ALA A 26 28.92 6.98 3.43
CA ALA A 26 27.84 6.53 2.57
C ALA A 26 26.66 6.14 3.46
N VAL A 27 25.59 6.94 3.42
CA VAL A 27 24.37 6.67 4.20
C VAL A 27 24.08 5.22 3.90
N ALA A 28 24.16 4.34 4.90
CA ALA A 28 24.03 2.89 4.69
C ALA A 28 22.83 2.70 3.78
N ALA A 29 23.05 2.19 2.57
CA ALA A 29 22.01 2.19 1.55
C ALA A 29 20.78 1.52 2.16
N GLY A 30 19.69 2.26 2.27
CA GLY A 30 18.43 1.72 2.81
C GLY A 30 18.01 0.48 2.03
N PRO A 31 17.06 -0.31 2.55
CA PRO A 31 16.68 -1.57 1.92
C PRO A 31 16.21 -1.36 0.47
N LEU A 32 16.52 -2.31 -0.40
CA LEU A 32 15.93 -2.30 -1.75
C LEU A 32 14.41 -2.52 -1.63
N PRO A 33 13.58 -1.83 -2.43
CA PRO A 33 12.15 -2.11 -2.50
C PRO A 33 11.88 -3.58 -2.79
N LEU A 34 10.80 -4.16 -2.25
CA LEU A 34 10.57 -5.61 -2.34
C LEU A 34 10.56 -6.12 -3.79
N ASN A 35 9.91 -5.40 -4.71
CA ASN A 35 9.89 -5.76 -6.12
C ASN A 35 11.29 -5.77 -6.76
N ASP A 36 12.19 -4.92 -6.30
CA ASP A 36 13.56 -4.84 -6.82
C ASP A 36 14.48 -5.84 -6.11
N LEU A 37 14.19 -6.12 -4.84
CA LEU A 37 14.89 -7.14 -4.05
C LEU A 37 14.68 -8.54 -4.65
N GLY A 38 13.50 -8.83 -5.20
CA GLY A 38 13.22 -10.06 -5.94
C GLY A 38 13.57 -11.34 -5.16
N THR A 39 14.49 -12.15 -5.68
CA THR A 39 14.96 -13.38 -5.01
C THR A 39 15.97 -13.12 -3.89
N GLY A 40 16.46 -11.90 -3.73
CA GLY A 40 17.31 -11.47 -2.62
C GLY A 40 16.56 -11.39 -1.28
N THR A 41 17.26 -11.06 -0.21
CA THR A 41 16.69 -11.06 1.15
C THR A 41 16.95 -9.76 1.92
N TYR A 42 15.99 -9.40 2.76
CA TYR A 42 16.11 -8.40 3.83
C TYR A 42 16.10 -9.16 5.15
N LEU A 43 17.20 -9.15 5.90
CA LEU A 43 17.33 -9.85 7.19
C LEU A 43 16.92 -11.35 7.12
N GLY A 44 17.22 -12.00 5.99
CA GLY A 44 16.84 -13.40 5.73
C GLY A 44 15.45 -13.60 5.14
N PHE A 45 14.63 -12.56 5.03
CA PHE A 45 13.29 -12.62 4.41
C PHE A 45 13.34 -12.28 2.93
N GLN A 46 12.88 -13.19 2.08
CA GLN A 46 12.90 -13.01 0.62
C GLN A 46 12.06 -11.81 0.15
N GLY A 47 12.56 -11.07 -0.83
CA GLY A 47 11.86 -10.01 -1.56
C GLY A 47 10.83 -10.53 -2.57
N GLY A 48 10.45 -9.69 -3.53
CA GLY A 48 9.37 -9.92 -4.48
C GLY A 48 7.98 -9.76 -3.86
N LEU A 49 7.01 -9.30 -4.65
CA LEU A 49 5.63 -9.10 -4.18
C LEU A 49 4.87 -10.42 -3.96
N TYR A 50 5.27 -11.50 -4.63
CA TYR A 50 4.64 -12.82 -4.60
C TYR A 50 5.65 -13.91 -4.20
N PRO A 51 5.19 -15.15 -3.94
CA PRO A 51 6.08 -16.25 -3.58
C PRO A 51 7.23 -16.46 -4.57
N ALA A 52 8.34 -17.01 -4.06
CA ALA A 52 9.57 -17.28 -4.81
C ALA A 52 10.26 -16.04 -5.41
N GLY A 53 10.12 -14.87 -4.77
CA GLY A 53 10.80 -13.64 -5.20
C GLY A 53 10.23 -12.99 -6.46
N ARG A 54 8.99 -13.35 -6.84
CA ARG A 54 8.37 -12.89 -8.09
C ARG A 54 7.56 -11.61 -7.87
N ASN A 55 7.41 -10.82 -8.93
CA ASN A 55 6.48 -9.67 -8.97
C ASN A 55 5.21 -9.96 -9.78
N THR A 56 5.10 -11.19 -10.30
CA THR A 56 3.95 -11.67 -11.04
C THR A 56 3.13 -12.59 -10.16
N MET A 57 1.82 -12.37 -10.11
CA MET A 57 0.89 -13.21 -9.36
C MET A 57 0.89 -14.66 -9.88
N PRO A 58 0.82 -15.68 -9.01
CA PRO A 58 0.67 -17.07 -9.45
C PRO A 58 -0.59 -17.30 -10.28
N GLY A 59 -0.50 -18.15 -11.32
CA GLY A 59 -1.54 -18.29 -12.34
C GLY A 59 -2.94 -18.64 -11.81
N THR A 60 -3.05 -19.60 -10.88
CA THR A 60 -4.35 -19.97 -10.28
C THR A 60 -4.97 -18.81 -9.48
N HIS A 61 -4.15 -18.06 -8.75
CA HIS A 61 -4.60 -16.89 -7.99
C HIS A 61 -5.02 -15.75 -8.93
N HIS A 62 -4.29 -15.56 -10.03
CA HIS A 62 -4.58 -14.60 -11.10
C HIS A 62 -5.93 -14.86 -11.77
N THR A 63 -6.13 -16.08 -12.27
CA THR A 63 -7.41 -16.49 -12.88
C THR A 63 -8.57 -16.37 -11.90
N THR A 64 -8.35 -16.71 -10.62
CA THR A 64 -9.37 -16.51 -9.58
C THR A 64 -9.69 -15.03 -9.41
N GLY A 65 -8.69 -14.15 -9.38
CA GLY A 65 -8.86 -12.71 -9.30
C GLY A 65 -9.68 -12.12 -10.45
N ILE A 66 -9.41 -12.54 -11.69
CA ILE A 66 -10.22 -12.17 -12.87
C ILE A 66 -11.67 -12.64 -12.71
N ASN A 67 -11.87 -13.89 -12.29
CA ASN A 67 -13.22 -14.43 -12.05
C ASN A 67 -13.97 -13.68 -10.95
N ARG A 68 -13.27 -13.15 -9.94
CA ARG A 68 -13.86 -12.27 -8.91
C ARG A 68 -14.19 -10.89 -9.45
N ALA A 69 -13.32 -10.34 -10.29
CA ALA A 69 -13.54 -9.06 -10.97
C ALA A 69 -14.82 -9.10 -11.84
N LEU A 70 -14.99 -10.18 -12.62
CA LEU A 70 -16.17 -10.38 -13.48
C LEU A 70 -17.47 -10.60 -12.70
N ARG A 71 -17.40 -10.84 -11.38
CA ARG A 71 -18.58 -10.93 -10.50
C ARG A 71 -18.96 -9.60 -9.87
N VAL A 72 -18.11 -8.58 -9.96
CA VAL A 72 -18.46 -7.22 -9.52
C VAL A 72 -19.56 -6.71 -10.42
N ARG A 73 -20.71 -6.36 -9.82
CA ARG A 73 -21.87 -5.88 -10.57
C ARG A 73 -22.75 -4.95 -9.71
N PRO A 74 -23.54 -4.07 -10.33
CA PRO A 74 -24.49 -3.22 -9.61
C PRO A 74 -25.44 -4.00 -8.69
N MET A 75 -25.59 -3.56 -7.44
CA MET A 75 -26.50 -4.13 -6.44
C MET A 75 -27.47 -3.06 -5.93
N ASP A 76 -28.70 -3.45 -5.61
CA ASP A 76 -29.62 -2.62 -4.83
C ASP A 76 -29.19 -2.55 -3.35
N THR A 77 -29.91 -1.76 -2.55
CA THR A 77 -29.62 -1.58 -1.12
C THR A 77 -29.87 -2.84 -0.28
N ALA A 78 -30.68 -3.77 -0.76
CA ALA A 78 -30.89 -5.09 -0.17
C ALA A 78 -29.77 -6.10 -0.53
N GLY A 79 -28.86 -5.72 -1.43
CA GLY A 79 -27.72 -6.54 -1.86
C GLY A 79 -28.03 -7.49 -3.01
N ASN A 80 -29.17 -7.32 -3.69
CA ASN A 80 -29.53 -8.12 -4.86
C ASN A 80 -29.00 -7.44 -6.14
N PRO A 81 -28.65 -8.20 -7.19
CA PRO A 81 -28.26 -7.62 -8.48
C PRO A 81 -29.36 -6.72 -9.03
N SER A 82 -29.01 -5.51 -9.46
CA SER A 82 -29.97 -4.53 -9.99
C SER A 82 -29.31 -3.65 -11.04
N ALA A 83 -29.87 -3.55 -12.24
CA ALA A 83 -29.34 -2.72 -13.32
C ALA A 83 -29.20 -1.23 -12.94
N ASN A 84 -30.05 -0.76 -12.02
CA ASN A 84 -30.04 0.61 -11.49
C ASN A 84 -29.24 0.73 -10.18
N GLY A 85 -28.66 -0.37 -9.71
CA GLY A 85 -27.89 -0.43 -8.48
C GLY A 85 -26.51 0.21 -8.60
N LYS A 86 -25.75 0.09 -7.51
CA LYS A 86 -24.36 0.54 -7.39
C LYS A 86 -23.48 -0.57 -6.84
N TYR A 87 -22.18 -0.45 -7.05
CA TYR A 87 -21.18 -1.21 -6.31
C TYR A 87 -20.14 -0.27 -5.74
N VAL A 88 -19.61 -0.62 -4.57
CA VAL A 88 -18.74 0.27 -3.80
C VAL A 88 -17.32 -0.27 -3.76
N LEU A 89 -16.37 0.63 -4.07
CA LEU A 89 -14.96 0.53 -3.72
C LEU A 89 -14.74 1.34 -2.43
N LEU A 90 -14.35 0.67 -1.35
CA LEU A 90 -14.18 1.27 -0.03
C LEU A 90 -12.69 1.29 0.38
N SER A 91 -12.19 2.40 0.89
CA SER A 91 -10.91 2.40 1.62
C SER A 91 -11.11 2.01 3.10
N ILE A 92 -10.16 1.29 3.70
CA ILE A 92 -10.02 1.21 5.16
C ILE A 92 -8.56 1.37 5.57
N GLY A 93 -8.33 2.03 6.70
CA GLY A 93 -7.00 2.30 7.21
C GLY A 93 -6.90 3.55 8.07
N MET A 94 -5.66 3.99 8.29
CA MET A 94 -5.32 5.14 9.15
C MET A 94 -5.24 6.47 8.38
N SER A 95 -4.69 7.51 9.02
CA SER A 95 -4.59 8.89 8.50
C SER A 95 -3.95 8.98 7.11
N ASN A 96 -2.84 8.26 6.86
CA ASN A 96 -2.21 8.22 5.54
C ASN A 96 -3.19 7.73 4.47
N THR A 97 -3.99 6.72 4.80
CA THR A 97 -4.95 6.10 3.89
C THR A 97 -6.04 7.09 3.48
N THR A 98 -6.72 7.74 4.43
CA THR A 98 -7.73 8.77 4.09
C THR A 98 -7.13 9.99 3.39
N GLN A 99 -5.91 10.40 3.77
CA GLN A 99 -5.23 11.53 3.14
C GLN A 99 -4.88 11.27 1.67
N GLU A 100 -4.45 10.06 1.34
CA GLU A 100 -4.14 9.66 -0.04
C GLU A 100 -5.40 9.34 -0.84
N PHE A 101 -6.41 8.75 -0.20
CA PHE A 101 -7.63 8.31 -0.87
C PHE A 101 -8.57 9.48 -1.18
N CYS A 102 -8.78 10.41 -0.23
CA CYS A 102 -9.72 11.53 -0.38
C CYS A 102 -9.08 12.91 -0.15
N SER A 103 -8.34 13.11 0.94
CA SER A 103 -7.53 14.31 1.30
C SER A 103 -7.43 14.53 2.82
N GLY A 104 -8.08 13.70 3.63
CA GLY A 104 -8.13 13.81 5.09
C GLY A 104 -9.56 13.69 5.62
N GLU A 105 -9.71 13.86 6.93
CA GLU A 105 -10.98 13.68 7.63
C GLU A 105 -11.94 14.85 7.38
N GLY A 106 -13.22 14.52 7.21
CA GLY A 106 -14.32 15.48 7.04
C GLY A 106 -15.07 15.21 5.75
N GLY A 107 -16.37 14.92 5.83
CA GLY A 107 -17.25 14.55 4.71
C GLY A 107 -17.51 15.65 3.68
N GLY A 108 -16.45 16.35 3.26
CA GLY A 108 -16.44 17.29 2.14
C GLY A 108 -15.95 16.66 0.85
N GLN A 109 -15.72 17.51 -0.16
CA GLN A 109 -15.22 17.10 -1.46
C GLN A 109 -13.74 16.69 -1.37
N CYS A 110 -13.42 15.49 -1.86
CA CYS A 110 -12.04 15.02 -1.95
C CYS A 110 -11.19 15.95 -2.81
N ALA A 111 -9.97 16.26 -2.35
CA ALA A 111 -9.10 17.17 -3.09
C ALA A 111 -8.73 16.61 -4.47
N PRO A 112 -8.60 17.44 -5.53
CA PRO A 112 -8.31 16.96 -6.89
C PRO A 112 -7.02 16.13 -7.02
N TYR A 113 -6.06 16.31 -6.11
CA TYR A 113 -4.82 15.53 -6.08
C TYR A 113 -4.96 14.17 -5.39
N SER A 114 -6.02 13.87 -4.65
CA SER A 114 -6.20 12.54 -4.04
C SER A 114 -6.69 11.51 -5.06
N PHE A 115 -6.74 10.23 -4.70
CA PHE A 115 -7.29 9.20 -5.58
C PHE A 115 -8.72 9.48 -6.02
N ILE A 116 -9.65 9.74 -5.08
CA ILE A 116 -11.05 10.01 -5.41
C ILE A 116 -11.16 11.27 -6.29
N GLY A 117 -10.38 12.32 -5.99
CA GLY A 117 -10.37 13.54 -6.81
C GLY A 117 -9.90 13.27 -8.24
N GLN A 118 -8.82 12.52 -8.41
CA GLN A 118 -8.31 12.13 -9.73
C GLN A 118 -9.30 11.22 -10.48
N ALA A 119 -9.91 10.25 -9.78
CA ALA A 119 -10.90 9.35 -10.38
C ALA A 119 -12.16 10.10 -10.81
N ALA A 120 -12.67 11.04 -10.01
CA ALA A 120 -13.84 11.86 -10.33
C ALA A 120 -13.63 12.73 -11.58
N ALA A 121 -12.40 13.17 -11.85
CA ALA A 121 -12.05 13.96 -13.02
C ALA A 121 -11.77 13.10 -14.27
N ASP A 122 -11.59 11.79 -14.14
CA ASP A 122 -11.20 10.91 -15.24
C ASP A 122 -12.44 10.37 -15.98
N PRO A 123 -12.65 10.72 -17.26
CA PRO A 123 -13.83 10.31 -18.02
C PRO A 123 -13.86 8.81 -18.34
N GLN A 124 -12.76 8.08 -18.15
CA GLN A 124 -12.73 6.63 -18.36
C GLN A 124 -13.31 5.87 -17.16
N VAL A 125 -13.39 6.49 -15.97
CA VAL A 125 -13.94 5.87 -14.76
C VAL A 125 -15.46 5.67 -14.92
N ASN A 126 -15.97 4.54 -14.43
CA ASN A 126 -17.39 4.22 -14.48
C ASN A 126 -18.20 5.01 -13.44
N HIS A 127 -18.52 6.27 -13.75
CA HIS A 127 -19.31 7.14 -12.87
C HIS A 127 -20.78 6.74 -12.73
N ASP A 128 -21.30 5.90 -13.63
CA ASP A 128 -22.70 5.49 -13.60
C ASP A 128 -22.95 4.41 -12.53
N LYS A 129 -22.04 3.46 -12.33
CA LYS A 129 -22.29 2.31 -11.44
C LYS A 129 -21.36 2.21 -10.23
N LEU A 130 -20.12 2.67 -10.36
CA LEU A 130 -19.15 2.66 -9.27
C LEU A 130 -19.41 3.84 -8.34
N VAL A 131 -19.37 3.59 -7.03
CA VAL A 131 -19.18 4.64 -6.03
C VAL A 131 -17.90 4.36 -5.26
N ILE A 132 -17.03 5.36 -5.18
CA ILE A 132 -15.78 5.27 -4.43
C ILE A 132 -15.97 5.98 -3.10
N VAL A 133 -15.74 5.28 -1.99
CA VAL A 133 -16.03 5.77 -0.64
C VAL A 133 -14.78 5.70 0.23
N ASP A 134 -14.45 6.80 0.89
CA ASP A 134 -13.38 6.83 1.89
C ASP A 134 -13.91 6.37 3.26
N GLY A 135 -13.54 5.16 3.66
CA GLY A 135 -13.87 4.62 4.98
C GLY A 135 -12.73 4.78 6.00
N ALA A 136 -11.51 5.02 5.52
CA ALA A 136 -10.34 5.25 6.36
C ALA A 136 -10.50 6.51 7.23
N GLU A 137 -9.79 6.56 8.34
CA GLU A 137 -9.87 7.67 9.30
C GLU A 137 -8.56 7.73 10.11
N GLY A 138 -8.14 8.91 10.52
CA GLY A 138 -6.94 9.08 11.33
C GLY A 138 -7.05 8.38 12.69
N GLY A 139 -5.89 7.96 13.18
CA GLY A 139 -5.77 7.14 14.38
C GLY A 139 -6.25 5.69 14.25
N GLN A 140 -6.94 5.31 13.16
CA GLN A 140 -7.51 3.98 13.00
C GLN A 140 -6.48 2.99 12.41
N THR A 141 -5.62 2.46 13.27
CA THR A 141 -4.57 1.48 12.95
C THR A 141 -5.13 0.08 12.65
N ALA A 142 -4.27 -0.85 12.24
CA ALA A 142 -4.67 -2.22 11.86
C ALA A 142 -5.57 -2.91 12.90
N GLY A 143 -5.25 -2.81 14.20
CA GLY A 143 -6.01 -3.41 15.29
C GLY A 143 -7.38 -2.77 15.59
N THR A 144 -7.80 -1.77 14.83
CA THR A 144 -9.15 -1.15 14.94
C THR A 144 -10.07 -1.53 13.77
N TRP A 145 -9.62 -2.47 12.94
CA TRP A 145 -10.33 -3.01 11.78
C TRP A 145 -10.35 -4.55 11.78
N ASP A 146 -9.76 -5.18 12.79
CA ASP A 146 -9.46 -6.61 12.78
C ASP A 146 -10.58 -7.47 13.40
N SER A 147 -11.63 -6.84 13.92
CA SER A 147 -12.88 -7.51 14.31
C SER A 147 -14.09 -6.91 13.57
N PRO A 148 -15.07 -7.74 13.11
CA PRO A 148 -16.31 -7.20 12.53
C PRO A 148 -17.13 -6.36 13.53
N THR A 149 -16.86 -6.46 14.82
CA THR A 149 -17.51 -5.64 15.85
C THR A 149 -16.80 -4.31 16.09
N ASP A 150 -15.67 -4.04 15.44
CA ASP A 150 -14.95 -2.79 15.63
C ASP A 150 -15.80 -1.59 15.23
N ALA A 151 -15.71 -0.53 16.05
CA ALA A 151 -16.54 0.66 15.91
C ALA A 151 -16.40 1.33 14.54
N ASN A 152 -15.24 1.19 13.90
CA ASN A 152 -14.97 1.74 12.58
C ASN A 152 -15.95 1.27 11.51
N TYR A 153 -16.38 0.02 11.55
CA TYR A 153 -17.32 -0.48 10.56
C TYR A 153 -18.72 0.14 10.74
N ASN A 154 -19.15 0.37 11.99
CA ASN A 154 -20.40 1.08 12.26
C ASN A 154 -20.29 2.55 11.85
N ARG A 155 -19.17 3.21 12.14
CA ARG A 155 -18.87 4.57 11.65
C ARG A 155 -18.95 4.63 10.13
N VAL A 156 -18.32 3.72 9.40
CA VAL A 156 -18.38 3.69 7.92
C VAL A 156 -19.82 3.51 7.43
N ARG A 157 -20.57 2.58 8.00
CA ARG A 157 -21.99 2.36 7.67
C ARG A 157 -22.79 3.66 7.83
N ASP A 158 -22.69 4.29 9.00
CA ASP A 158 -23.57 5.38 9.41
C ASP A 158 -23.17 6.74 8.82
N THR A 159 -21.87 6.97 8.64
CA THR A 159 -21.34 8.30 8.30
C THR A 159 -20.75 8.40 6.89
N ARG A 160 -20.49 7.28 6.23
CA ARG A 160 -19.91 7.25 4.86
C ARG A 160 -20.86 6.64 3.84
N LEU A 161 -21.47 5.49 4.16
CA LEU A 161 -22.37 4.79 3.24
C LEU A 161 -23.80 5.33 3.27
N ALA A 162 -24.43 5.38 4.45
CA ALA A 162 -25.83 5.78 4.59
C ALA A 162 -26.14 7.19 4.02
N PRO A 163 -25.30 8.22 4.21
CA PRO A 163 -25.55 9.55 3.61
C PRO A 163 -25.56 9.56 2.08
N LEU A 164 -24.94 8.56 1.45
CA LEU A 164 -24.93 8.37 -0.02
C LEU A 164 -26.08 7.46 -0.48
N GLY A 165 -26.98 7.04 0.41
CA GLY A 165 -28.02 6.06 0.12
C GLY A 165 -27.49 4.64 -0.11
N LEU A 166 -26.26 4.35 0.34
CA LEU A 166 -25.59 3.07 0.15
C LEU A 166 -25.69 2.19 1.39
N THR A 167 -25.54 0.88 1.20
CA THR A 167 -25.45 -0.09 2.30
C THR A 167 -24.16 -0.91 2.23
N GLU A 168 -23.81 -1.54 3.36
CA GLU A 168 -22.69 -2.49 3.43
C GLU A 168 -22.83 -3.65 2.42
N ARG A 169 -24.05 -3.95 1.96
CA ARG A 169 -24.31 -5.00 0.97
C ARG A 169 -23.90 -4.60 -0.45
N GLN A 170 -23.65 -3.32 -0.72
CA GLN A 170 -23.17 -2.85 -2.02
C GLN A 170 -21.63 -2.78 -2.09
N VAL A 171 -20.94 -2.94 -0.95
CA VAL A 171 -19.48 -3.03 -0.90
C VAL A 171 -19.00 -4.34 -1.52
N GLN A 172 -18.24 -4.22 -2.61
CA GLN A 172 -17.73 -5.35 -3.38
C GLN A 172 -16.20 -5.35 -3.50
N ILE A 173 -15.57 -4.19 -3.28
CA ILE A 173 -14.11 -4.03 -3.34
C ILE A 173 -13.65 -3.23 -2.12
N ALA A 174 -12.52 -3.65 -1.53
CA ALA A 174 -11.84 -2.87 -0.50
C ALA A 174 -10.38 -2.60 -0.89
N TRP A 175 -9.93 -1.35 -0.72
CA TRP A 175 -8.52 -1.01 -0.69
C TRP A 175 -8.07 -0.85 0.76
N VAL A 176 -7.05 -1.61 1.16
CA VAL A 176 -6.60 -1.69 2.55
C VAL A 176 -5.16 -1.21 2.63
N LYS A 177 -4.95 -0.17 3.43
CA LYS A 177 -3.61 0.30 3.80
C LYS A 177 -3.59 0.53 5.30
N VAL A 178 -2.90 -0.34 6.02
CA VAL A 178 -2.87 -0.36 7.49
C VAL A 178 -1.44 -0.48 8.01
N ALA A 179 -1.24 -0.03 9.24
CA ALA A 179 0.00 -0.15 10.02
C ALA A 179 -0.36 -0.05 11.50
N ASN A 180 0.57 -0.42 12.38
CA ASN A 180 0.46 -0.20 13.82
C ASN A 180 1.12 1.11 14.22
N ALA A 181 0.57 1.77 15.23
CA ALA A 181 1.15 2.99 15.80
C ALA A 181 2.14 2.64 16.91
N GLY A 182 3.26 3.36 16.99
CA GLY A 182 4.26 3.18 18.04
C GLY A 182 4.95 1.80 18.08
N PRO A 183 5.27 1.16 16.94
CA PRO A 183 5.97 -0.12 16.98
C PRO A 183 7.36 0.05 17.61
N SER A 184 7.79 -0.95 18.39
CA SER A 184 9.07 -0.91 19.12
C SER A 184 9.98 -2.10 18.84
N VAL A 185 9.52 -3.09 18.06
CA VAL A 185 10.27 -4.31 17.76
C VAL A 185 10.21 -4.60 16.27
N SER A 186 11.34 -4.54 15.57
CA SER A 186 11.45 -4.79 14.14
C SER A 186 11.92 -6.23 13.85
N LEU A 187 11.92 -6.60 12.57
CA LEU A 187 12.54 -7.86 12.14
C LEU A 187 14.06 -7.88 12.47
N PRO A 188 14.65 -9.06 12.68
CA PRO A 188 14.09 -10.40 12.52
C PRO A 188 13.48 -11.00 13.80
N ALA A 189 13.17 -10.18 14.81
CA ALA A 189 12.60 -10.67 16.06
C ALA A 189 11.28 -11.42 15.81
N SER A 190 11.07 -12.54 16.53
CA SER A 190 9.90 -13.40 16.33
C SER A 190 8.56 -12.72 16.66
N ASN A 191 8.61 -11.69 17.50
CA ASN A 191 7.51 -10.80 17.88
C ASN A 191 7.57 -9.41 17.20
N ALA A 192 8.26 -9.28 16.07
CA ALA A 192 8.31 -8.04 15.30
C ALA A 192 6.91 -7.55 14.88
N ASP A 193 6.76 -6.22 14.76
CA ASP A 193 5.53 -5.56 14.33
C ASP A 193 5.00 -6.10 12.98
N ALA A 194 5.90 -6.37 12.04
CA ALA A 194 5.55 -6.96 10.74
C ALA A 194 4.76 -8.27 10.87
N HIS A 195 5.08 -9.09 11.88
CA HIS A 195 4.35 -10.32 12.13
C HIS A 195 3.00 -10.09 12.82
N GLN A 196 2.92 -9.13 13.74
CA GLN A 196 1.63 -8.71 14.32
C GLN A 196 0.69 -8.20 13.22
N LEU A 197 1.24 -7.45 12.27
CA LEU A 197 0.50 -6.93 11.13
C LEU A 197 -0.03 -8.06 10.21
N VAL A 198 0.67 -9.19 10.07
CA VAL A 198 0.13 -10.36 9.34
C VAL A 198 -1.12 -10.91 10.02
N THR A 199 -1.09 -11.07 11.35
CA THR A 199 -2.25 -11.52 12.12
C THR A 199 -3.43 -10.57 11.97
N GLN A 200 -3.20 -9.28 12.13
CA GLN A 200 -4.24 -8.25 11.99
C GLN A 200 -4.79 -8.18 10.57
N GLN A 201 -3.96 -8.26 9.53
CA GLN A 201 -4.44 -8.25 8.13
C GLN A 201 -5.29 -9.48 7.80
N GLY A 202 -4.93 -10.65 8.32
CA GLY A 202 -5.76 -11.84 8.18
C GLY A 202 -7.12 -11.69 8.88
N ASN A 203 -7.11 -11.10 10.08
CA ASN A 203 -8.31 -10.75 10.84
C ASN A 203 -9.18 -9.73 10.09
N ILE A 204 -8.58 -8.68 9.54
CA ILE A 204 -9.23 -7.68 8.69
C ILE A 204 -9.92 -8.34 7.49
N LEU A 205 -9.28 -9.30 6.81
CA LEU A 205 -9.91 -10.02 5.68
C LEU A 205 -11.19 -10.75 6.10
N ARG A 206 -11.19 -11.37 7.28
CA ARG A 206 -12.37 -12.05 7.87
C ARG A 206 -13.44 -11.05 8.29
N ALA A 207 -13.05 -9.97 8.94
CA ALA A 207 -13.95 -8.89 9.36
C ALA A 207 -14.64 -8.24 8.16
N LEU A 208 -13.87 -7.90 7.12
CA LEU A 208 -14.39 -7.38 5.84
C LEU A 208 -15.41 -8.32 5.22
N LYS A 209 -15.13 -9.63 5.13
CA LYS A 209 -16.07 -10.59 4.53
C LYS A 209 -17.36 -10.72 5.36
N LYS A 210 -17.27 -10.61 6.68
CA LYS A 210 -18.44 -10.62 7.58
C LYS A 210 -19.30 -9.36 7.44
N ARG A 211 -18.66 -8.19 7.32
CA ARG A 211 -19.35 -6.89 7.20
C ARG A 211 -19.91 -6.62 5.82
N TYR A 212 -19.23 -7.11 4.79
CA TYR A 212 -19.57 -6.87 3.38
C TYR A 212 -19.85 -8.21 2.69
N PRO A 213 -21.10 -8.73 2.78
CA PRO A 213 -21.44 -10.06 2.26
C PRO A 213 -21.11 -10.27 0.78
N ASN A 214 -21.27 -9.22 -0.04
CA ASN A 214 -21.01 -9.25 -1.48
C ASN A 214 -19.54 -8.98 -1.86
N LEU A 215 -18.63 -8.79 -0.90
CA LEU A 215 -17.21 -8.54 -1.14
C LEU A 215 -16.58 -9.62 -2.02
N GLN A 216 -15.97 -9.17 -3.12
CA GLN A 216 -15.29 -10.00 -4.12
C GLN A 216 -13.77 -9.90 -4.01
N GLN A 217 -13.24 -8.68 -3.85
CA GLN A 217 -11.82 -8.39 -3.96
C GLN A 217 -11.33 -7.46 -2.85
N VAL A 218 -10.12 -7.74 -2.33
CA VAL A 218 -9.40 -6.88 -1.39
C VAL A 218 -8.00 -6.62 -1.93
N PHE A 219 -7.62 -5.35 -2.01
CA PHE A 219 -6.30 -4.93 -2.49
C PHE A 219 -5.51 -4.29 -1.36
N PHE A 220 -4.40 -4.89 -0.98
CA PHE A 220 -3.50 -4.36 0.04
C PHE A 220 -2.41 -3.49 -0.57
N SER A 221 -2.08 -2.39 0.09
CA SER A 221 -0.90 -1.58 -0.19
C SER A 221 -0.06 -1.41 1.07
N SER A 222 1.26 -1.33 0.90
CA SER A 222 2.19 -1.00 1.98
C SER A 222 2.06 0.47 2.42
N ARG A 223 2.74 0.82 3.51
CA ARG A 223 3.12 2.22 3.77
C ARG A 223 3.94 2.79 2.61
N ILE A 224 3.92 4.12 2.50
CA ILE A 224 4.92 4.88 1.73
C ILE A 224 6.21 4.97 2.56
N TYR A 225 7.27 5.53 1.99
CA TYR A 225 8.55 5.74 2.70
C TYR A 225 8.36 6.53 4.00
N ALA A 226 9.08 6.16 5.06
CA ALA A 226 9.01 6.89 6.34
C ALA A 226 10.39 7.31 6.87
N GLY A 227 11.45 7.31 6.04
CA GLY A 227 12.79 7.70 6.48
C GLY A 227 12.94 9.18 6.82
N TYR A 228 11.91 9.97 6.52
CA TYR A 228 11.80 11.39 6.91
C TYR A 228 11.03 11.61 8.21
N ALA A 229 10.41 10.58 8.79
CA ALA A 229 9.55 10.71 9.96
C ALA A 229 10.31 11.26 11.16
N THR A 230 9.76 12.28 11.80
CA THR A 230 10.25 12.83 13.08
C THR A 230 9.35 12.43 14.25
N THR A 231 8.39 11.53 14.00
CA THR A 231 7.44 11.03 14.99
C THR A 231 7.61 9.52 15.16
N ASN A 232 7.15 9.00 16.29
CA ASN A 232 7.17 7.56 16.57
C ASN A 232 5.90 6.84 16.07
N LEU A 233 5.12 7.43 15.15
CA LEU A 233 3.88 6.80 14.69
C LEU A 233 4.15 5.48 13.96
N ASN A 234 4.92 5.48 12.88
CA ASN A 234 5.38 4.27 12.19
C ASN A 234 6.59 4.66 11.29
N PRO A 235 7.77 4.92 11.89
CA PRO A 235 8.98 5.29 11.14
C PRO A 235 9.61 4.07 10.46
N GLU A 236 10.71 4.25 9.72
CA GLU A 236 11.54 3.10 9.29
C GLU A 236 12.19 2.40 10.51
N PRO A 237 12.39 1.07 10.48
CA PRO A 237 12.14 0.15 9.35
C PRO A 237 10.69 -0.34 9.24
N TYR A 238 9.80 0.04 10.17
CA TYR A 238 8.44 -0.49 10.24
C TYR A 238 7.62 -0.19 8.99
N ALA A 239 7.79 1.01 8.42
CA ALA A 239 7.11 1.39 7.18
C ALA A 239 7.52 0.49 6.01
N TYR A 240 8.82 0.24 5.81
CA TYR A 240 9.31 -0.75 4.85
C TYR A 240 8.77 -2.15 5.14
N GLU A 241 8.82 -2.58 6.41
CA GLU A 241 8.40 -3.92 6.84
C GLU A 241 6.89 -4.17 6.69
N THR A 242 6.05 -3.13 6.60
CA THR A 242 4.63 -3.30 6.21
C THR A 242 4.50 -3.98 4.85
N GLY A 243 5.44 -3.76 3.93
CA GLY A 243 5.47 -4.45 2.65
C GLY A 243 5.64 -5.97 2.80
N LEU A 244 6.48 -6.42 3.75
CA LEU A 244 6.63 -7.83 4.07
C LEU A 244 5.36 -8.38 4.72
N GLY A 245 4.74 -7.63 5.62
CA GLY A 245 3.43 -7.98 6.19
C GLY A 245 2.36 -8.23 5.13
N VAL A 246 2.25 -7.34 4.13
CA VAL A 246 1.31 -7.49 3.01
C VAL A 246 1.68 -8.69 2.14
N LYS A 247 2.97 -8.84 1.80
CA LYS A 247 3.46 -10.00 1.05
C LYS A 247 3.05 -11.31 1.72
N TRP A 248 3.30 -11.43 3.02
CA TRP A 248 3.09 -12.65 3.77
C TRP A 248 1.61 -13.02 3.92
N VAL A 249 0.70 -12.05 4.14
CA VAL A 249 -0.74 -12.37 4.20
C VAL A 249 -1.30 -12.84 2.86
N ILE A 250 -0.85 -12.24 1.74
CA ILE A 250 -1.24 -12.67 0.38
C ILE A 250 -0.64 -14.05 0.09
N GLN A 251 0.63 -14.25 0.42
CA GLN A 251 1.29 -15.55 0.28
C GLN A 251 0.60 -16.63 1.12
N ALA A 252 0.18 -16.32 2.35
CA ALA A 252 -0.57 -17.25 3.21
C ALA A 252 -1.89 -17.68 2.56
N GLN A 253 -2.65 -16.74 1.98
CA GLN A 253 -3.86 -17.09 1.23
C GLN A 253 -3.55 -17.96 0.01
N ILE A 254 -2.55 -17.61 -0.79
CA ILE A 254 -2.13 -18.42 -1.96
C ILE A 254 -1.77 -19.84 -1.53
N THR A 255 -0.93 -19.98 -0.50
CA THR A 255 -0.48 -21.27 0.03
C THR A 255 -1.66 -22.11 0.51
N GLN A 256 -2.58 -21.51 1.27
CA GLN A 256 -3.77 -22.22 1.75
C GLN A 256 -4.62 -22.73 0.58
N MET A 257 -4.82 -21.89 -0.43
CA MET A 257 -5.66 -22.23 -1.58
C MET A 257 -5.01 -23.25 -2.53
N SER A 258 -3.69 -23.45 -2.44
CA SER A 258 -2.97 -24.54 -3.09
C SER A 258 -2.82 -25.79 -2.22
N GLY A 259 -3.51 -25.87 -1.06
CA GLY A 259 -3.48 -27.05 -0.19
C GLY A 259 -2.40 -27.07 0.88
N GLY A 260 -1.67 -25.97 1.08
CA GLY A 260 -0.61 -25.85 2.09
C GLY A 260 -1.09 -25.67 3.53
N GLY A 261 -2.41 -25.69 3.76
CA GLY A 261 -3.03 -25.53 5.08
C GLY A 261 -3.16 -24.07 5.54
N THR A 262 -3.66 -23.89 6.76
CA THR A 262 -3.85 -22.57 7.36
C THR A 262 -2.55 -22.04 7.94
N ASP A 263 -2.17 -20.81 7.59
CA ASP A 263 -1.02 -20.13 8.19
C ASP A 263 -1.29 -19.83 9.67
N PRO A 264 -0.38 -20.18 10.59
CA PRO A 264 -0.62 -20.03 12.03
C PRO A 264 -0.69 -18.57 12.50
N ARG A 265 -0.12 -17.61 11.75
CA ARG A 265 -0.20 -16.18 12.10
C ARG A 265 -1.40 -15.52 11.43
N ALA A 266 -1.59 -15.74 10.13
CA ALA A 266 -2.65 -15.09 9.36
C ALA A 266 -4.05 -15.69 9.62
N GLY A 267 -4.10 -16.95 10.07
CA GLY A 267 -5.34 -17.69 10.28
C GLY A 267 -5.99 -18.13 8.96
N ASN A 268 -7.24 -18.60 9.03
CA ASN A 268 -7.95 -19.13 7.86
C ASN A 268 -8.27 -18.00 6.86
N LEU A 269 -7.74 -18.13 5.65
CA LEU A 269 -7.88 -17.22 4.51
C LEU A 269 -8.51 -17.89 3.27
N ASP A 270 -9.31 -18.94 3.46
CA ASP A 270 -10.06 -19.59 2.37
C ASP A 270 -11.01 -18.58 1.68
N TYR A 271 -10.74 -18.25 0.42
CA TYR A 271 -11.53 -17.28 -0.34
C TYR A 271 -12.81 -17.86 -0.98
N ASN A 272 -13.12 -19.14 -0.78
CA ASN A 272 -14.37 -19.76 -1.20
C ASN A 272 -15.49 -19.60 -0.16
N GLY A 273 -15.17 -19.17 1.07
CA GLY A 273 -16.21 -18.88 2.07
C GLY A 273 -15.79 -17.96 3.22
N THR A 274 -14.55 -18.05 3.70
CA THR A 274 -14.12 -17.37 4.94
C THR A 274 -13.74 -15.91 4.71
N VAL A 275 -13.03 -15.63 3.62
CA VAL A 275 -12.58 -14.28 3.26
C VAL A 275 -12.89 -13.96 1.78
N ALA A 276 -12.61 -12.74 1.35
CA ALA A 276 -12.56 -12.42 -0.07
C ALA A 276 -11.17 -12.73 -0.67
N TRP A 277 -11.10 -12.79 -2.00
CA TRP A 277 -9.82 -12.90 -2.69
C TRP A 277 -9.00 -11.64 -2.45
N ALA A 278 -7.74 -11.80 -2.07
CA ALA A 278 -6.84 -10.72 -1.70
C ALA A 278 -5.59 -10.70 -2.59
N ALA A 279 -5.16 -9.50 -2.99
CA ALA A 279 -3.96 -9.29 -3.77
C ALA A 279 -3.31 -7.95 -3.46
N TRP A 280 -2.16 -7.70 -4.07
CA TRP A 280 -1.54 -6.39 -4.06
C TRP A 280 -2.39 -5.40 -4.84
N GLY A 281 -2.67 -4.25 -4.22
CA GLY A 281 -2.85 -3.00 -4.94
C GLY A 281 -1.50 -2.45 -5.41
N PRO A 282 -1.34 -1.15 -5.65
CA PRO A 282 -0.02 -0.59 -5.89
C PRO A 282 0.91 -0.80 -4.69
N TYR A 283 2.15 -1.21 -4.94
CA TYR A 283 3.21 -1.23 -3.93
C TYR A 283 3.78 0.18 -3.80
N LEU A 284 3.61 0.80 -2.63
CA LEU A 284 3.78 2.25 -2.47
C LEU A 284 5.16 2.65 -1.93
N TRP A 285 5.93 1.70 -1.42
CA TRP A 285 7.23 2.00 -0.82
C TRP A 285 8.34 2.11 -1.88
N ALA A 286 9.21 3.10 -1.73
CA ALA A 286 10.49 3.24 -2.42
C ALA A 286 11.49 3.89 -1.47
N ASN A 287 12.80 3.71 -1.70
CA ASN A 287 13.82 4.12 -0.73
C ASN A 287 14.19 5.61 -0.87
N GLY A 288 13.29 6.50 -0.45
CA GLY A 288 13.51 7.94 -0.51
C GLY A 288 13.85 8.39 -1.93
N LEU A 289 14.99 9.07 -2.11
CA LEU A 289 15.47 9.54 -3.41
C LEU A 289 16.12 8.46 -4.27
N GLN A 290 16.33 7.24 -3.75
CA GLN A 290 16.80 6.13 -4.59
C GLN A 290 15.63 5.59 -5.41
N PRO A 291 15.67 5.71 -6.75
CA PRO A 291 14.56 5.29 -7.59
C PRO A 291 14.35 3.78 -7.50
N ARG A 292 13.10 3.39 -7.25
CA ARG A 292 12.63 2.02 -7.52
C ARG A 292 12.74 1.73 -9.02
N SER A 293 12.75 0.47 -9.42
CA SER A 293 12.89 0.09 -10.85
C SER A 293 11.88 0.72 -11.82
N ASP A 294 10.73 1.19 -11.33
CA ASP A 294 9.72 1.92 -12.10
C ASP A 294 9.82 3.46 -11.98
N GLY A 295 10.90 3.97 -11.39
CA GLY A 295 11.18 5.38 -11.21
C GLY A 295 10.53 6.02 -9.98
N LEU A 296 9.78 5.28 -9.16
CA LEU A 296 9.18 5.84 -7.95
C LEU A 296 10.28 6.31 -6.97
N ILE A 297 10.17 7.58 -6.57
CA ILE A 297 10.94 8.19 -5.47
C ILE A 297 10.01 8.91 -4.50
N TRP A 298 10.48 9.04 -3.27
CA TRP A 298 9.87 9.82 -2.20
C TRP A 298 10.83 10.95 -1.80
N GLU A 299 10.44 12.18 -2.11
CA GLU A 299 11.17 13.38 -1.74
C GLU A 299 10.69 13.90 -0.39
N ARG A 300 11.49 14.74 0.28
CA ARG A 300 11.05 15.35 1.54
C ARG A 300 9.78 16.20 1.38
N SER A 301 9.61 16.83 0.22
CA SER A 301 8.43 17.61 -0.20
C SER A 301 7.16 16.78 -0.29
N ASP A 302 7.26 15.46 -0.45
CA ASP A 302 6.10 14.55 -0.46
C ASP A 302 5.50 14.33 0.93
N PHE A 303 6.10 14.88 1.97
CA PHE A 303 5.67 14.73 3.36
C PHE A 303 5.45 16.08 4.00
N ASN A 304 4.51 16.11 4.95
CA ASN A 304 4.34 17.24 5.85
C ASN A 304 5.59 17.39 6.75
N SER A 305 5.62 18.43 7.59
CA SER A 305 6.74 18.71 8.49
C SER A 305 7.09 17.55 9.43
N ASP A 306 6.11 16.72 9.81
CA ASP A 306 6.31 15.52 10.63
C ASP A 306 6.99 14.33 9.92
N GLY A 307 7.16 14.42 8.60
CA GLY A 307 7.77 13.39 7.75
C GLY A 307 7.04 12.05 7.72
N THR A 308 5.84 12.00 8.30
CA THR A 308 5.03 10.80 8.51
C THR A 308 3.77 10.84 7.67
N HIS A 309 3.15 12.01 7.57
CA HIS A 309 1.95 12.22 6.78
C HIS A 309 2.33 12.74 5.39
N PRO A 310 1.70 12.22 4.31
CA PRO A 310 1.97 12.71 2.98
C PRO A 310 1.44 14.15 2.83
N ALA A 311 2.24 14.99 2.20
CA ALA A 311 1.83 16.30 1.69
C ALA A 311 1.01 16.13 0.39
N ALA A 312 0.55 17.23 -0.20
CA ALA A 312 -0.26 17.20 -1.42
C ALA A 312 0.43 16.44 -2.57
N SER A 313 1.74 16.64 -2.80
CA SER A 313 2.48 15.92 -3.86
C SER A 313 2.57 14.42 -3.59
N GLY A 314 2.78 14.03 -2.33
CA GLY A 314 2.81 12.61 -1.95
C GLY A 314 1.45 11.94 -2.13
N ARG A 315 0.37 12.62 -1.73
CA ARG A 315 -1.01 12.16 -1.96
C ARG A 315 -1.31 12.05 -3.46
N GLN A 316 -0.81 12.99 -4.27
CA GLN A 316 -0.92 12.95 -5.72
C GLN A 316 -0.24 11.72 -6.32
N LYS A 317 1.00 11.43 -5.92
CA LYS A 317 1.73 10.22 -6.35
C LYS A 317 0.93 8.96 -6.05
N VAL A 318 0.47 8.79 -4.81
CA VAL A 318 -0.34 7.61 -4.44
C VAL A 318 -1.65 7.56 -5.22
N GLY A 319 -2.36 8.69 -5.34
CA GLY A 319 -3.60 8.78 -6.09
C GLY A 319 -3.44 8.39 -7.55
N SER A 320 -2.35 8.80 -8.20
CA SER A 320 -2.04 8.43 -9.59
C SER A 320 -1.66 6.96 -9.72
N MET A 321 -0.95 6.40 -8.75
CA MET A 321 -0.64 4.96 -8.72
C MET A 321 -1.92 4.12 -8.56
N LEU A 322 -2.85 4.53 -7.68
CA LEU A 322 -4.14 3.86 -7.51
C LEU A 322 -5.01 3.97 -8.77
N LEU A 323 -5.12 5.18 -9.35
CA LEU A 323 -5.88 5.39 -10.58
C LEU A 323 -5.32 4.53 -11.72
N ARG A 324 -3.99 4.53 -11.92
CA ARG A 324 -3.35 3.65 -12.90
C ARG A 324 -3.65 2.19 -12.61
N PHE A 325 -3.45 1.74 -11.38
CA PHE A 325 -3.72 0.34 -10.99
C PHE A 325 -5.15 -0.07 -11.34
N PHE A 326 -6.15 0.69 -10.90
CA PHE A 326 -7.55 0.33 -11.12
C PHE A 326 -7.97 0.40 -12.59
N LYS A 327 -7.37 1.30 -13.38
CA LYS A 327 -7.63 1.41 -14.83
C LYS A 327 -6.97 0.32 -15.67
N THR A 328 -5.81 -0.18 -15.26
CA THR A 328 -4.99 -1.04 -16.14
C THR A 328 -4.81 -2.47 -15.63
N SER A 329 -5.17 -2.76 -14.38
CA SER A 329 -5.03 -4.12 -13.86
C SER A 329 -6.07 -5.05 -14.49
N PRO A 330 -5.67 -6.27 -14.90
CA PRO A 330 -6.60 -7.27 -15.43
C PRO A 330 -7.61 -7.75 -14.38
N HIS A 331 -7.43 -7.38 -13.11
CA HIS A 331 -8.33 -7.72 -12.02
C HIS A 331 -9.34 -6.61 -11.70
N THR A 332 -9.27 -5.45 -12.37
CA THR A 332 -10.06 -4.28 -11.98
C THR A 332 -10.65 -3.50 -13.14
N ALA A 333 -9.98 -3.46 -14.29
CA ALA A 333 -10.33 -2.52 -15.37
C ALA A 333 -11.78 -2.70 -15.88
N CYS A 334 -12.29 -3.94 -15.93
CA CYS A 334 -13.66 -4.25 -16.37
C CYS A 334 -14.78 -3.68 -15.49
N TRP A 335 -14.53 -3.51 -14.19
CA TRP A 335 -15.51 -2.88 -13.30
C TRP A 335 -15.12 -1.43 -12.97
N PHE A 336 -13.87 -1.03 -13.12
CA PHE A 336 -13.46 0.34 -12.78
C PHE A 336 -13.74 1.34 -13.92
N THR A 337 -13.61 0.91 -15.18
CA THR A 337 -13.72 1.80 -16.35
C THR A 337 -14.91 1.45 -17.24
N VAL A 338 -15.40 2.42 -18.01
CA VAL A 338 -16.57 2.25 -18.90
C VAL A 338 -16.35 1.28 -20.07
N SER A 339 -15.11 0.98 -20.43
CA SER A 339 -14.76 0.10 -21.57
C SER A 339 -13.59 -0.83 -21.28
N GLY A 340 -13.26 -1.03 -20.00
CA GLY A 340 -12.17 -1.91 -19.61
C GLY A 340 -12.55 -3.38 -19.73
N SER A 341 -11.53 -4.23 -19.75
CA SER A 341 -11.66 -5.68 -19.73
C SER A 341 -10.83 -6.26 -18.59
N CYS A 342 -11.25 -7.43 -18.10
CA CYS A 342 -10.50 -8.22 -17.14
C CYS A 342 -10.13 -9.52 -17.85
N ALA A 343 -8.84 -9.73 -18.11
CA ALA A 343 -8.31 -10.84 -18.90
C ALA A 343 -6.87 -11.15 -18.49
#